data_AF-A0A1H1HT36-F1
#
_entry.id   AF-A0A1H1HT36-F1
#
_cell.length_a   1.000
_cell.length_b   1.000
_cell.length_c   1.000
_cell.angle_alpha   90.00
_cell.angle_beta   90.00
_cell.angle_gamma   90.00
#
_symmetry.space_group_name_H-M   'P 1'
#
loop_
_entity.id
_entity.type
_entity.pdbx_description
1 polymer ?
#
loop_
_entity_poly.entity_id
_entity_poly.type
_entity_poly.pdbx_seq_one_letter_code
_entity_poly.pdbx_strand_id
1 'polypeptide(L)'
;MSTFPRQTIAPRALILAAGVGVRLRDGRLNGQHLPKALLRFGGHSLLERHLEILHGAGVSDVTIVVGYREEEIRAELSGHQVKPPQLVINHDFEKGSVVSLHTGRQVLEGGTPVILMDADVLYDARLMVRLLHSDKPNCLLLDREIEPGDEPVKLCVSGGRIVDFHKRPQIAHEWHGESVGFFRFTADAAAELARRARNYVDSGRTSLEYEEPIRDMILAGPPERFDFEDISGLPWTEIDFPEDVAKANALMAALTA
;
A
#
# COMPACT_ATOMS: atom_id res chain seq x y z
N MET A 1 37.94 7.70 -14.41
CA MET A 1 37.47 6.48 -13.72
C MET A 1 36.06 6.22 -14.21
N SER A 2 35.82 5.03 -14.75
CA SER A 2 34.58 4.63 -15.43
C SER A 2 33.38 4.68 -14.48
N THR A 3 32.44 5.60 -14.70
CA THR A 3 31.12 5.56 -14.08
C THR A 3 30.22 4.72 -14.98
N PHE A 4 30.16 3.41 -14.70
CA PHE A 4 29.07 2.58 -15.20
C PHE A 4 27.76 3.14 -14.64
N PRO A 5 26.72 3.37 -15.46
CA PRO A 5 25.41 3.69 -14.93
C PRO A 5 24.95 2.50 -14.07
N ARG A 6 24.57 2.74 -12.81
CA ARG A 6 23.81 1.75 -12.03
C ARG A 6 22.55 1.46 -12.85
N GLN A 7 22.48 0.28 -13.48
CA GLN A 7 21.20 -0.25 -13.93
C GLN A 7 20.37 -0.46 -12.66
N THR A 8 19.51 0.50 -12.34
CA THR A 8 18.52 0.36 -11.29
C THR A 8 17.53 -0.70 -11.77
N ILE A 9 17.57 -1.87 -11.14
CA ILE A 9 16.60 -2.93 -11.38
C ILE A 9 15.21 -2.36 -11.06
N ALA A 10 14.30 -2.40 -12.03
CA ALA A 10 12.94 -1.91 -11.84
C ALA A 10 12.28 -2.67 -10.67
N PRO A 11 11.55 -1.98 -9.78
CA PRO A 11 10.89 -2.63 -8.66
C PRO A 11 9.76 -3.55 -9.13
N ARG A 12 9.40 -4.50 -8.28
CA ARG A 12 8.13 -5.25 -8.37
C ARG A 12 7.07 -4.56 -7.53
N ALA A 13 5.80 -4.72 -7.86
CA ALA A 13 4.69 -4.27 -7.03
C ALA A 13 3.97 -5.46 -6.38
N LEU A 14 3.68 -5.33 -5.09
CA LEU A 14 2.82 -6.21 -4.31
C LEU A 14 1.62 -5.40 -3.82
N ILE A 15 0.42 -5.71 -4.31
CA ILE A 15 -0.82 -5.04 -3.93
C ILE A 15 -1.61 -5.97 -3.00
N LEU A 16 -2.04 -5.48 -1.84
CA LEU A 16 -2.87 -6.23 -0.89
C LEU A 16 -4.35 -5.91 -1.12
N ALA A 17 -5.09 -6.86 -1.72
CA ALA A 17 -6.49 -6.70 -2.11
C ALA A 17 -7.41 -7.81 -1.56
N ALA A 18 -7.00 -8.47 -0.47
CA ALA A 18 -7.71 -9.64 0.05
C ALA A 18 -8.90 -9.31 0.97
N GLY A 19 -8.95 -8.07 1.50
CA GLY A 19 -9.87 -7.68 2.57
C GLY A 19 -11.35 -7.65 2.18
N VAL A 20 -12.21 -7.86 3.18
CA VAL A 20 -13.68 -7.94 3.02
C VAL A 20 -14.35 -6.56 2.96
N GLY A 21 -13.68 -5.49 3.42
CA GLY A 21 -14.24 -4.14 3.45
C GLY A 21 -15.49 -3.99 4.31
N VAL A 22 -15.47 -4.57 5.52
CA VAL A 22 -16.65 -4.74 6.40
C VAL A 22 -17.43 -3.45 6.65
N ARG A 23 -16.73 -2.32 6.80
CA ARG A 23 -17.33 -1.01 7.14
C ARG A 23 -18.20 -0.43 6.03
N LEU A 24 -17.92 -0.77 4.77
CA LEU A 24 -18.77 -0.39 3.63
C LEU A 24 -20.00 -1.29 3.47
N ARG A 25 -20.10 -2.41 4.20
CA ARG A 25 -21.21 -3.37 4.05
C ARG A 25 -22.51 -2.87 4.70
N ASP A 26 -22.42 -1.99 5.69
CA ASP A 26 -23.58 -1.41 6.37
C ASP A 26 -24.16 -0.18 5.63
N GLY A 27 -23.33 0.48 4.82
CA GLY A 27 -23.74 1.57 3.95
C GLY A 27 -24.16 1.04 2.58
N ARG A 28 -25.45 1.19 2.24
CA ARG A 28 -26.13 0.77 1.00
C ARG A 28 -25.54 1.32 -0.31
N LEU A 29 -24.26 1.11 -0.58
CA LEU A 29 -23.62 1.33 -1.88
C LEU A 29 -24.05 0.18 -2.80
N ASN A 30 -25.19 0.39 -3.48
CA ASN A 30 -25.73 -0.44 -4.56
C ASN A 30 -26.05 -1.91 -4.24
N GLY A 31 -26.16 -2.30 -2.97
CA GLY A 31 -26.58 -3.67 -2.59
C GLY A 31 -25.64 -4.78 -3.07
N GLN A 32 -24.46 -4.43 -3.56
CA GLN A 32 -23.44 -5.36 -4.05
C GLN A 32 -22.22 -5.26 -3.14
N HIS A 33 -21.88 -6.35 -2.47
CA HIS A 33 -20.74 -6.45 -1.54
C HIS A 33 -19.39 -6.54 -2.29
N LEU A 34 -19.12 -5.66 -3.24
CA LEU A 34 -17.92 -5.73 -4.08
C LEU A 34 -16.66 -5.52 -3.23
N PRO A 35 -15.53 -6.18 -3.55
CA PRO A 35 -14.23 -5.80 -2.99
C PRO A 35 -13.96 -4.31 -3.21
N LYS A 36 -13.41 -3.61 -2.20
CA LYS A 36 -13.10 -2.17 -2.30
C LYS A 36 -12.27 -1.82 -3.53
N ALA A 37 -11.31 -2.67 -3.88
CA ALA A 37 -10.46 -2.54 -5.06
C ALA A 37 -11.24 -2.47 -6.40
N LEU A 38 -12.50 -2.90 -6.43
CA LEU A 38 -13.37 -2.85 -7.60
C LEU A 38 -14.33 -1.65 -7.61
N LEU A 39 -14.30 -0.79 -6.58
CA LEU A 39 -15.05 0.46 -6.60
C LEU A 39 -14.57 1.33 -7.75
N ARG A 40 -15.52 1.97 -8.46
CA ARG A 40 -15.25 2.69 -9.70
C ARG A 40 -15.41 4.18 -9.53
N PHE A 41 -14.42 4.93 -10.02
CA PHE A 41 -14.38 6.39 -10.01
C PHE A 41 -13.88 6.90 -11.35
N GLY A 42 -14.65 7.82 -11.96
CA GLY A 42 -14.37 8.32 -13.31
C GLY A 42 -14.31 7.23 -14.38
N GLY A 43 -15.11 6.16 -14.24
CA GLY A 43 -15.21 5.10 -15.24
C GLY A 43 -14.19 3.97 -15.13
N HIS A 44 -13.28 4.00 -14.14
CA HIS A 44 -12.26 2.97 -13.90
C HIS A 44 -12.36 2.44 -12.47
N SER A 45 -12.06 1.16 -12.25
CA SER A 45 -11.90 0.63 -10.89
C SER A 45 -10.62 1.15 -10.23
N LEU A 46 -10.53 1.11 -8.89
CA LEU A 46 -9.28 1.41 -8.19
C LEU A 46 -8.17 0.49 -8.70
N LEU A 47 -8.45 -0.81 -8.83
CA LEU A 47 -7.48 -1.79 -9.29
C LEU A 47 -6.98 -1.51 -10.71
N GLU A 48 -7.87 -1.18 -11.63
CA GLU A 48 -7.53 -0.74 -12.98
C GLU A 48 -6.60 0.47 -12.93
N ARG A 49 -6.95 1.48 -12.12
CA ARG A 49 -6.14 2.70 -11.94
C ARG A 49 -4.77 2.42 -11.35
N HIS A 50 -4.65 1.53 -10.35
CA HIS A 50 -3.36 1.13 -9.80
C HIS A 50 -2.45 0.55 -10.89
N LEU A 51 -3.00 -0.34 -11.73
CA LEU A 51 -2.25 -1.00 -12.80
C LEU A 51 -1.83 -0.03 -13.90
N GLU A 52 -2.72 0.89 -14.30
CA GLU A 52 -2.40 1.94 -15.28
C GLU A 52 -1.30 2.87 -14.78
N ILE A 53 -1.37 3.33 -13.53
CA ILE A 53 -0.37 4.22 -12.93
C ILE A 53 0.97 3.50 -12.79
N LEU A 54 0.99 2.26 -12.28
CA LEU A 54 2.20 1.45 -12.17
C LEU A 54 2.84 1.22 -13.54
N HIS A 55 2.03 0.84 -14.54
CA HIS A 55 2.51 0.63 -15.90
C HIS A 55 3.09 1.90 -16.50
N GLY A 56 2.39 3.03 -16.37
CA GLY A 56 2.85 4.34 -16.82
C GLY A 56 4.14 4.80 -16.13
N ALA A 57 4.38 4.35 -14.91
CA ALA A 57 5.61 4.59 -14.17
C ALA A 57 6.72 3.53 -14.42
N GLY A 58 6.52 2.59 -15.34
CA GLY A 58 7.51 1.58 -15.72
C GLY A 58 7.52 0.32 -14.85
N VAL A 59 6.54 0.15 -13.96
CA VAL A 59 6.39 -1.03 -13.09
C VAL A 59 5.39 -2.00 -13.71
N SER A 60 5.90 -3.07 -14.31
CA SER A 60 5.08 -4.07 -15.04
C SER A 60 5.10 -5.47 -14.42
N ASP A 61 5.87 -5.67 -13.34
CA ASP A 61 5.88 -6.90 -12.56
C ASP A 61 5.03 -6.70 -11.32
N VAL A 62 3.73 -6.96 -11.46
CA VAL A 62 2.71 -6.71 -10.44
C VAL A 62 2.14 -8.04 -9.97
N THR A 63 2.11 -8.22 -8.65
CA THR A 63 1.40 -9.30 -7.97
C THR A 63 0.33 -8.73 -7.07
N ILE A 64 -0.86 -9.31 -7.11
CA ILE A 64 -1.99 -8.92 -6.26
C ILE A 64 -2.33 -10.09 -5.35
N VAL A 65 -2.34 -9.85 -4.05
CA VAL A 65 -2.86 -10.80 -3.07
C VAL A 65 -4.36 -10.61 -2.99
N VAL A 66 -5.11 -11.63 -3.39
CA VAL A 66 -6.58 -11.64 -3.41
C VAL A 66 -7.11 -12.59 -2.35
N GLY A 67 -8.40 -12.48 -2.03
CA GLY A 67 -9.06 -13.30 -1.03
C GLY A 67 -10.57 -13.21 -1.21
N TYR A 68 -11.20 -12.27 -0.52
CA TYR A 68 -12.63 -12.04 -0.64
C TYR A 68 -13.07 -11.80 -2.09
N ARG A 69 -14.03 -12.61 -2.57
CA ARG A 69 -14.60 -12.55 -3.94
C ARG A 69 -13.54 -12.47 -5.04
N GLU A 70 -12.49 -13.30 -4.96
CA GLU A 70 -11.39 -13.29 -5.93
C GLU A 70 -11.82 -13.48 -7.39
N GLU A 71 -12.93 -14.18 -7.64
CA GLU A 71 -13.45 -14.42 -8.99
C GLU A 71 -13.84 -13.12 -9.69
N GLU A 72 -14.34 -12.13 -8.95
CA GLU A 72 -14.69 -10.83 -9.50
C GLU A 72 -13.46 -9.97 -9.78
N ILE A 73 -12.45 -10.06 -8.91
CA ILE A 73 -11.16 -9.43 -9.19
C ILE A 73 -10.55 -10.02 -10.45
N ARG A 74 -10.58 -11.35 -10.60
CA ARG A 74 -10.12 -12.04 -11.81
C ARG A 74 -10.91 -11.61 -13.05
N ALA A 75 -12.23 -11.46 -12.93
CA ALA A 75 -13.09 -11.03 -14.03
C ALA A 75 -12.76 -9.59 -14.47
N GLU A 76 -12.62 -8.64 -13.54
CA GLU A 76 -12.21 -7.26 -13.83
C GLU A 76 -10.87 -7.23 -14.60
N LEU A 77 -9.88 -7.99 -14.10
CA LEU A 77 -8.55 -8.03 -14.69
C LEU A 77 -8.49 -8.69 -16.08
N SER A 78 -9.43 -9.58 -16.39
CA SER A 78 -9.47 -10.25 -17.70
C SER A 78 -9.77 -9.30 -18.87
N GLY A 79 -10.42 -8.16 -18.58
CA GLY A 79 -10.72 -7.12 -19.57
C GLY A 79 -9.64 -6.05 -19.72
N HIS A 80 -8.57 -6.10 -18.92
CA HIS A 80 -7.61 -5.02 -18.83
C HIS A 80 -6.53 -5.09 -19.92
N GLN A 81 -6.11 -3.93 -20.44
CA GLN A 81 -5.30 -3.83 -21.67
C GLN A 81 -3.77 -3.86 -21.45
N VAL A 82 -3.32 -3.82 -20.19
CA VAL A 82 -1.90 -3.93 -19.83
C VAL A 82 -1.52 -5.38 -19.51
N LYS A 83 -0.22 -5.65 -19.34
CA LYS A 83 0.26 -6.96 -18.90
C LYS A 83 -0.50 -7.40 -17.64
N PRO A 84 -1.17 -8.57 -17.64
CA PRO A 84 -1.99 -8.98 -16.52
C PRO A 84 -1.11 -9.25 -15.29
N PRO A 85 -1.55 -8.82 -14.10
CA PRO A 85 -0.84 -9.09 -12.85
C PRO A 85 -0.91 -10.58 -12.50
N GLN A 86 0.05 -11.04 -11.70
CA GLN A 86 -0.04 -12.35 -11.06
C GLN A 86 -1.01 -12.27 -9.87
N LEU A 87 -1.84 -13.30 -9.68
CA LEU A 87 -2.75 -13.39 -8.53
C LEU A 87 -2.26 -14.45 -7.56
N VAL A 88 -2.22 -14.10 -6.28
CA VAL A 88 -1.91 -15.02 -5.18
C VAL A 88 -3.09 -15.02 -4.21
N ILE A 89 -3.60 -16.20 -3.90
CA ILE A 89 -4.83 -16.36 -3.12
C ILE A 89 -4.48 -16.51 -1.64
N ASN A 90 -4.94 -15.58 -0.82
CA ASN A 90 -4.98 -15.73 0.63
C ASN A 90 -6.31 -16.40 1.02
N HIS A 91 -6.27 -17.70 1.32
CA HIS A 91 -7.44 -18.44 1.80
C HIS A 91 -7.87 -18.06 3.23
N ASP A 92 -7.00 -17.40 3.97
CA ASP A 92 -7.20 -16.93 5.34
C ASP A 92 -7.48 -15.41 5.37
N PHE A 93 -8.18 -14.87 4.36
CA PHE A 93 -8.40 -13.43 4.17
C PHE A 93 -9.23 -12.75 5.27
N GLU A 94 -9.90 -13.52 6.14
CA GLU A 94 -10.62 -13.01 7.31
C GLU A 94 -9.70 -12.71 8.51
N LYS A 95 -8.42 -13.14 8.44
CA LYS A 95 -7.39 -12.79 9.42
C LYS A 95 -6.82 -11.40 9.14
N GLY A 96 -5.93 -10.93 10.00
CA GLY A 96 -5.27 -9.64 9.86
C GLY A 96 -4.42 -9.55 8.60
N SER A 97 -4.20 -8.32 8.12
CA SER A 97 -3.52 -8.07 6.85
C SER A 97 -2.07 -8.59 6.80
N VAL A 98 -1.46 -8.88 7.95
CA VAL A 98 -0.16 -9.58 8.02
C VAL A 98 -0.16 -10.94 7.32
N VAL A 99 -1.31 -11.63 7.30
CA VAL A 99 -1.47 -12.92 6.61
C VAL A 99 -1.47 -12.73 5.09
N SER A 100 -2.08 -11.63 4.61
CA SER A 100 -2.03 -11.25 3.19
C SER A 100 -0.60 -10.89 2.77
N LEU A 101 0.12 -10.11 3.58
CA LEU A 101 1.53 -9.80 3.36
C LEU A 101 2.39 -11.08 3.31
N HIS A 102 2.19 -12.00 4.25
CA HIS A 102 2.90 -13.29 4.28
C HIS A 102 2.55 -14.17 3.08
N THR A 103 1.30 -14.16 2.63
CA THR A 103 0.86 -14.90 1.44
C THR A 103 1.59 -14.40 0.19
N GLY A 104 1.78 -13.08 0.06
CA GLY A 104 2.54 -12.44 -1.02
C GLY A 104 4.07 -12.47 -0.90
N ARG A 105 4.63 -13.10 0.15
CA ARG A 105 6.06 -12.97 0.51
C ARG A 105 7.06 -13.33 -0.58
N GLN A 106 6.71 -14.18 -1.55
CA GLN A 106 7.63 -14.55 -2.64
C GLN A 106 8.07 -13.35 -3.46
N VAL A 107 7.23 -12.32 -3.56
CA VAL A 107 7.59 -11.05 -4.22
C VAL A 107 8.67 -10.33 -3.42
N LEU A 108 8.50 -10.27 -2.09
CA LEU A 108 9.43 -9.66 -1.15
C LEU A 108 10.78 -10.39 -1.07
N GLU A 109 10.76 -11.72 -1.17
CA GLU A 109 11.95 -12.59 -1.19
C GLU A 109 12.68 -12.59 -2.56
N GLY A 110 12.15 -11.86 -3.55
CA GLY A 110 12.55 -11.93 -4.96
C GLY A 110 13.88 -11.27 -5.34
N GLY A 111 14.60 -10.65 -4.40
CA GLY A 111 15.92 -10.06 -4.63
C GLY A 111 15.92 -8.74 -5.41
N THR A 112 14.75 -8.11 -5.60
CA THR A 112 14.58 -6.81 -6.25
C THR A 112 13.90 -5.83 -5.30
N PRO A 113 14.03 -4.51 -5.51
CA PRO A 113 13.21 -3.54 -4.80
C PRO A 113 11.71 -3.85 -4.96
N VAL A 114 10.91 -3.55 -3.94
CA VAL A 114 9.47 -3.83 -3.93
C VAL A 114 8.69 -2.59 -3.55
N ILE A 115 7.60 -2.33 -4.28
CA ILE A 115 6.54 -1.42 -3.91
C ILE A 115 5.45 -2.25 -3.22
N LEU A 116 5.11 -1.93 -1.98
CA LEU A 116 3.96 -2.51 -1.27
C LEU A 116 2.84 -1.48 -1.26
N MET A 117 1.61 -1.91 -1.55
CA MET A 117 0.47 -1.00 -1.68
C MET A 117 -0.80 -1.63 -1.13
N ASP A 118 -1.62 -0.81 -0.47
CA ASP A 118 -3.04 -1.08 -0.28
C ASP A 118 -3.83 -0.87 -1.59
N ALA A 119 -4.94 -1.60 -1.72
CA ALA A 119 -5.74 -1.65 -2.95
C ALA A 119 -7.00 -0.75 -2.93
N ASP A 120 -7.25 -0.06 -1.82
CA ASP A 120 -8.43 0.76 -1.57
C ASP A 120 -8.12 2.26 -1.51
N VAL A 121 -7.05 2.67 -2.19
CA VAL A 121 -6.59 4.06 -2.25
C VAL A 121 -6.85 4.64 -3.64
N LEU A 122 -7.56 5.77 -3.71
CA LEU A 122 -7.66 6.60 -4.90
C LEU A 122 -6.64 7.73 -4.80
N TYR A 123 -5.78 7.93 -5.81
CA TYR A 123 -4.66 8.86 -5.70
C TYR A 123 -4.18 9.41 -7.06
N ASP A 124 -3.47 10.53 -6.99
CA ASP A 124 -2.78 11.17 -8.12
C ASP A 124 -1.52 10.40 -8.54
N ALA A 125 -1.33 10.18 -9.84
CA ALA A 125 -0.18 9.44 -10.36
C ALA A 125 1.18 10.05 -9.95
N ARG A 126 1.25 11.36 -9.69
CA ARG A 126 2.45 12.05 -9.17
C ARG A 126 2.90 11.50 -7.81
N LEU A 127 1.98 10.96 -7.02
CA LEU A 127 2.26 10.32 -5.73
C LEU A 127 3.12 9.06 -5.93
N MET A 128 2.76 8.21 -6.91
CA MET A 128 3.57 7.04 -7.29
C MET A 128 4.91 7.44 -7.91
N VAL A 129 4.92 8.45 -8.78
CA VAL A 129 6.17 8.98 -9.38
C VAL A 129 7.12 9.49 -8.29
N ARG A 130 6.61 10.16 -7.25
CA ARG A 130 7.40 10.64 -6.12
C ARG A 130 8.00 9.48 -5.31
N LEU A 131 7.21 8.44 -5.02
CA LEU A 131 7.71 7.25 -4.33
C LEU A 131 8.85 6.55 -5.10
N LEU A 132 8.65 6.36 -6.40
CA LEU A 132 9.58 5.66 -7.29
C LEU A 132 10.90 6.39 -7.47
N HIS A 133 10.86 7.72 -7.56
CA HIS A 133 12.05 8.55 -7.81
C HIS A 133 12.73 9.09 -6.56
N SER A 134 12.20 8.81 -5.37
CA SER A 134 12.87 9.16 -4.11
C SER A 134 14.26 8.54 -4.04
N ASP A 135 15.24 9.27 -3.52
CA ASP A 135 16.60 8.80 -3.27
C ASP A 135 16.74 8.05 -1.93
N LYS A 136 15.67 8.04 -1.12
CA LYS A 136 15.60 7.35 0.17
C LYS A 136 15.64 5.83 -0.01
N PRO A 137 16.39 5.07 0.81
CA PRO A 137 16.54 3.63 0.59
C PRO A 137 15.20 2.89 0.75
N ASN A 138 14.53 3.09 1.89
CA ASN A 138 13.19 2.58 2.17
C ASN A 138 12.28 3.77 2.45
N CYS A 139 11.29 3.97 1.59
CA CYS A 139 10.51 5.20 1.55
C CYS A 139 9.04 4.90 1.85
N LEU A 140 8.47 5.67 2.78
CA LEU A 140 7.04 5.74 3.05
C LEU A 140 6.46 6.99 2.38
N LEU A 141 5.15 6.99 2.14
CA LEU A 141 4.42 8.19 1.73
C LEU A 141 3.61 8.71 2.89
N LEU A 142 3.72 10.01 3.12
CA LEU A 142 3.17 10.71 4.27
C LEU A 142 2.40 11.94 3.79
N ASP A 143 1.14 12.07 4.22
CA ASP A 143 0.45 13.34 4.23
C ASP A 143 0.52 13.98 5.62
N ARG A 144 0.83 15.27 5.71
CA ARG A 144 0.73 16.03 6.97
C ARG A 144 -0.71 16.33 7.36
N GLU A 145 -1.63 16.36 6.40
CA GLU A 145 -3.06 16.45 6.68
C GLU A 145 -3.54 15.04 7.05
N ILE A 146 -4.04 14.91 8.27
CA ILE A 146 -4.53 13.64 8.81
C ILE A 146 -6.04 13.68 8.95
N GLU A 147 -6.70 12.64 8.46
CA GLU A 147 -8.11 12.44 8.68
C GLU A 147 -8.38 12.26 10.18
N PRO A 148 -9.45 12.87 10.72
CA PRO A 148 -9.75 12.74 12.13
C PRO A 148 -10.17 11.30 12.44
N GLY A 149 -9.58 10.73 13.49
CA GLY A 149 -10.00 9.43 14.03
C GLY A 149 -8.85 8.51 14.43
N ASP A 150 -9.23 7.29 14.78
CA ASP A 150 -8.31 6.25 15.24
C ASP A 150 -7.81 5.35 14.11
N GLU A 151 -8.50 5.32 12.96
CA GLU A 151 -8.16 4.43 11.85
C GLU A 151 -6.88 4.83 11.09
N PRO A 152 -6.63 6.12 10.79
CA PRO A 152 -5.43 6.51 10.08
C PRO A 152 -4.15 6.07 10.78
N VAL A 153 -3.29 5.38 10.03
CA VAL A 153 -1.98 4.96 10.49
C VAL A 153 -1.06 6.18 10.53
N LYS A 154 -0.48 6.45 11.70
CA LYS A 154 0.35 7.63 11.92
C LYS A 154 1.81 7.27 11.71
N LEU A 155 2.48 8.03 10.86
CA LEU A 155 3.94 8.02 10.74
C LEU A 155 4.51 9.19 11.57
N CYS A 156 5.20 8.85 12.65
CA CYS A 156 5.61 9.79 13.68
C CYS A 156 7.05 10.22 13.48
N VAL A 157 7.30 11.52 13.60
CA VAL A 157 8.59 12.14 13.25
C VAL A 157 9.14 12.97 14.41
N SER A 158 10.45 12.82 14.66
CA SER A 158 11.23 13.67 15.55
C SER A 158 12.61 13.93 14.96
N GLY A 159 13.07 15.18 14.98
CA GLY A 159 14.40 15.52 14.44
C GLY A 159 14.56 15.15 12.97
N GLY A 160 13.46 15.19 12.21
CA GLY A 160 13.41 14.82 10.79
C GLY A 160 13.52 13.32 10.50
N ARG A 161 13.30 12.45 11.48
CA ARG A 161 13.39 10.99 11.33
C ARG A 161 12.13 10.30 11.79
N ILE A 162 11.81 9.16 11.18
CA ILE A 162 10.72 8.30 11.63
C ILE A 162 11.09 7.69 12.99
N VAL A 163 10.23 7.88 14.00
CA VAL A 163 10.41 7.33 15.35
C VAL A 163 9.31 6.36 15.77
N ASP A 164 8.17 6.39 15.11
CA ASP A 164 7.08 5.43 15.32
C ASP A 164 6.20 5.30 14.07
N PHE A 165 5.49 4.19 13.96
CA PHE A 165 4.58 3.91 12.86
C PHE A 165 3.43 3.02 13.34
N HIS A 166 2.27 3.61 13.65
CA HIS A 166 1.14 2.87 14.22
C HIS A 166 -0.14 3.72 14.23
N LYS A 167 -1.33 3.10 14.25
CA LYS A 167 -2.62 3.80 14.46
C LYS A 167 -2.67 4.56 15.80
N ARG A 168 -2.04 3.97 16.82
CA ARG A 168 -1.89 4.49 18.19
C ARG A 168 -0.41 4.54 18.59
N PRO A 169 0.33 5.57 18.20
CA PRO A 169 1.76 5.69 18.50
C PRO A 169 2.06 5.53 19.99
N GLN A 170 3.18 4.90 20.30
CA GLN A 170 3.64 4.60 21.65
C GLN A 170 4.92 5.37 22.01
N ILE A 171 5.62 5.91 21.02
CA ILE A 171 6.86 6.66 21.20
C ILE A 171 6.57 8.16 21.06
N ALA A 172 7.15 8.95 21.98
CA ALA A 172 7.03 10.40 21.96
C ALA A 172 7.62 10.97 20.67
N HIS A 173 6.88 11.90 20.05
CA HIS A 173 7.24 12.49 18.77
C HIS A 173 6.89 13.98 18.71
N GLU A 174 7.57 14.71 17.83
CA GLU A 174 7.34 16.15 17.63
C GLU A 174 6.04 16.39 16.85
N TRP A 175 5.83 15.59 15.81
CA TRP A 175 4.63 15.64 14.98
C TRP A 175 4.44 14.29 14.26
N HIS A 176 3.27 14.08 13.68
CA HIS A 176 2.99 12.94 12.82
C HIS A 176 2.12 13.37 11.64
N GLY A 177 2.08 12.54 10.61
CA GLY A 177 1.11 12.61 9.53
C GLY A 177 0.54 11.24 9.22
N GLU A 178 -0.34 11.21 8.24
CA GLU A 178 -1.03 10.01 7.77
C GLU A 178 -0.20 9.24 6.77
N SER A 179 -0.09 7.93 6.96
CA SER A 179 0.50 7.03 6.00
C SER A 179 -0.51 6.67 4.92
N VAL A 180 -0.09 6.77 3.66
CA VAL A 180 -0.92 6.45 2.48
C VAL A 180 -1.11 4.93 2.29
N GLY A 181 -0.32 4.10 2.98
CA GLY A 181 -0.31 2.65 2.76
C GLY A 181 0.55 2.22 1.56
N PHE A 182 1.35 3.13 1.02
CA PHE A 182 2.27 2.89 -0.09
C PHE A 182 3.73 3.00 0.37
N PHE A 183 4.52 1.99 0.04
CA PHE A 183 5.89 1.84 0.52
C PHE A 183 6.81 1.43 -0.62
N ARG A 184 8.06 1.90 -0.62
CA ARG A 184 9.13 1.35 -1.45
C ARG A 184 10.24 0.82 -0.57
N PHE A 185 10.56 -0.46 -0.72
CA PHE A 185 11.62 -1.14 0.01
C PHE A 185 12.78 -1.53 -0.91
N THR A 186 14.00 -1.46 -0.40
CA THR A 186 15.13 -2.15 -1.02
C THR A 186 14.91 -3.67 -0.98
N ALA A 187 15.64 -4.42 -1.81
CA ALA A 187 15.57 -5.89 -1.82
C ALA A 187 15.82 -6.49 -0.42
N ASP A 188 16.83 -5.99 0.30
CA ASP A 188 17.18 -6.48 1.63
C ASP A 188 16.10 -6.18 2.68
N ALA A 189 15.49 -4.98 2.62
CA ALA A 189 14.40 -4.63 3.52
C ALA A 189 13.12 -5.41 3.20
N ALA A 190 12.83 -5.66 1.92
CA ALA A 190 11.70 -6.49 1.50
C ALA A 190 11.89 -7.94 2.02
N ALA A 191 13.07 -8.53 1.85
CA ALA A 191 13.36 -9.87 2.36
C ALA A 191 13.25 -9.95 3.90
N GLU A 192 13.69 -8.91 4.61
CA GLU A 192 13.52 -8.84 6.06
C GLU A 192 12.04 -8.70 6.47
N LEU A 193 11.26 -7.89 5.74
CA LEU A 193 9.82 -7.78 5.95
C LEU A 193 9.12 -9.13 5.76
N ALA A 194 9.51 -9.90 4.74
CA ALA A 194 9.00 -11.26 4.54
C ALA A 194 9.28 -12.19 5.72
N ARG A 195 10.50 -12.16 6.28
CA ARG A 195 10.82 -12.93 7.50
C ARG A 195 9.96 -12.49 8.67
N ARG A 196 9.78 -11.19 8.87
CA ARG A 196 8.98 -10.66 9.99
C ARG A 196 7.51 -11.05 9.85
N ALA A 197 6.92 -10.88 8.68
CA ALA A 197 5.56 -11.33 8.40
C ALA A 197 5.40 -12.84 8.66
N ARG A 198 6.37 -13.66 8.21
CA ARG A 198 6.42 -15.10 8.52
C ARG A 198 6.46 -15.36 10.03
N ASN A 199 7.32 -14.67 10.78
CA ASN A 199 7.41 -14.83 12.23
C ASN A 199 6.08 -14.49 12.94
N TYR A 200 5.34 -13.48 12.47
CA TYR A 200 4.01 -13.16 13.01
C TYR A 200 3.03 -14.32 12.77
N VAL A 201 2.98 -14.85 11.54
CA VAL A 201 2.12 -15.98 11.19
C VAL A 201 2.50 -17.25 11.98
N ASP A 202 3.77 -17.63 11.99
CA ASP A 202 4.28 -18.85 12.65
C ASP A 202 4.10 -18.80 14.18
N SER A 203 4.08 -17.60 14.77
CA SER A 203 3.81 -17.39 16.21
C SER A 203 2.32 -17.23 16.55
N GLY A 204 1.42 -17.40 15.58
CA GLY A 204 -0.03 -17.31 15.78
C GLY A 204 -0.57 -15.88 15.87
N ARG A 205 0.27 -14.85 15.70
CA ARG A 205 -0.12 -13.43 15.70
C ARG A 205 -0.75 -13.01 14.37
N THR A 206 -1.73 -13.80 13.92
CA THR A 206 -2.35 -13.70 12.60
C THR A 206 -3.48 -12.69 12.53
N SER A 207 -3.96 -12.16 13.65
CA SER A 207 -5.00 -11.13 13.70
C SER A 207 -4.46 -9.70 13.59
N LEU A 208 -3.16 -9.54 13.38
CA LEU A 208 -2.48 -8.24 13.37
C LEU A 208 -2.32 -7.70 11.95
N GLU A 209 -2.10 -6.40 11.87
CA GLU A 209 -1.95 -5.70 10.60
C GLU A 209 -0.51 -5.77 10.07
N TYR A 210 -0.33 -5.57 8.77
CA TYR A 210 0.98 -5.68 8.10
C TYR A 210 1.93 -4.53 8.50
N GLU A 211 1.41 -3.48 9.12
CA GLU A 211 2.12 -2.33 9.65
C GLU A 211 2.99 -2.72 10.85
N GLU A 212 2.58 -3.74 11.62
CA GLU A 212 3.32 -4.25 12.77
C GLU A 212 4.75 -4.72 12.41
N PRO A 213 4.95 -5.64 11.44
CA PRO A 213 6.29 -6.02 11.03
C PRO A 213 7.08 -4.89 10.35
N ILE A 214 6.42 -3.90 9.73
CA ILE A 214 7.09 -2.69 9.20
C ILE A 214 7.62 -1.83 10.35
N ARG A 215 6.77 -1.55 11.35
CA ARG A 215 7.12 -0.81 12.56
C ARG A 215 8.30 -1.47 13.28
N ASP A 216 8.23 -2.78 13.49
CA ASP A 216 9.32 -3.54 14.10
C ASP A 216 10.64 -3.41 13.32
N MET A 217 10.57 -3.31 11.99
CA MET A 217 11.74 -3.13 11.13
C MET A 217 12.31 -1.71 11.21
N ILE A 218 11.45 -0.69 11.30
CA ILE A 218 11.83 0.71 11.54
C ILE A 218 12.56 0.83 12.89
N LEU A 219 11.96 0.31 13.96
CA LEU A 219 12.49 0.44 15.32
C LEU A 219 13.78 -0.37 15.58
N ALA A 220 13.98 -1.47 14.85
CA ALA A 220 15.18 -2.30 14.98
C ALA A 220 16.36 -1.80 14.12
N GLY A 221 16.10 -0.96 13.12
CA GLY A 221 17.10 -0.46 12.18
C GLY A 221 17.82 0.80 12.68
N PRO A 222 18.95 1.17 12.05
CA PRO A 222 19.50 2.49 12.27
C PRO A 222 18.53 3.55 11.71
N PRO A 223 18.45 4.75 12.30
CA PRO A 223 17.38 5.70 11.97
C PRO A 223 17.36 6.18 10.51
N GLU A 224 18.48 6.15 9.80
CA GLU A 224 18.59 6.52 8.37
C GLU A 224 18.09 5.43 7.41
N ARG A 225 17.73 4.25 7.93
CA ARG A 225 17.29 3.13 7.10
C ARG A 225 15.91 3.35 6.47
N PHE A 226 15.05 4.11 7.15
CA PHE A 226 13.70 4.43 6.71
C PHE A 226 13.49 5.93 6.72
N ASP A 227 12.81 6.42 5.69
CA ASP A 227 12.50 7.83 5.53
C ASP A 227 11.18 7.96 4.76
N PHE A 228 10.68 9.17 4.55
CA PHE A 228 9.36 9.41 3.96
C PHE A 228 9.40 10.53 2.94
N GLU A 229 8.57 10.44 1.89
CA GLU A 229 8.23 11.59 1.07
C GLU A 229 6.93 12.22 1.56
N ASP A 230 6.97 13.54 1.71
CA ASP A 230 5.80 14.36 1.99
C ASP A 230 4.99 14.51 0.71
N ILE A 231 3.71 14.14 0.75
CA ILE A 231 2.78 14.22 -0.37
C ILE A 231 1.68 15.26 -0.18
N SER A 232 1.73 16.07 0.88
CA SER A 232 0.70 17.06 1.17
C SER A 232 0.41 17.96 -0.04
N GLY A 233 -0.88 18.17 -0.28
CA GLY A 233 -1.41 18.90 -1.43
C GLY A 233 -1.54 18.08 -2.72
N LEU A 234 -1.11 16.82 -2.75
CA LEU A 234 -1.48 15.90 -3.83
C LEU A 234 -2.84 15.24 -3.52
N PRO A 235 -3.77 15.18 -4.49
CA PRO A 235 -5.08 14.56 -4.26
C PRO A 235 -4.95 13.05 -4.00
N TRP A 236 -5.49 12.58 -2.87
CA TRP A 236 -5.67 11.16 -2.57
C TRP A 236 -6.74 10.95 -1.49
N THR A 237 -7.25 9.72 -1.36
CA THR A 237 -8.06 9.26 -0.23
C THR A 237 -8.00 7.73 -0.13
N GLU A 238 -7.90 7.22 1.09
CA GLU A 238 -8.24 5.81 1.40
C GLU A 238 -9.78 5.68 1.46
N ILE A 239 -10.31 4.52 1.06
CA ILE A 239 -11.76 4.28 1.03
C ILE A 239 -12.10 3.24 2.10
N ASP A 240 -12.50 3.71 3.28
CA ASP A 240 -12.86 2.87 4.41
C ASP A 240 -14.35 2.92 4.74
N PHE A 241 -14.94 4.09 4.60
CA PHE A 241 -16.31 4.42 4.98
C PHE A 241 -17.12 4.97 3.80
N PRO A 242 -18.46 4.94 3.87
CA PRO A 242 -19.31 5.48 2.81
C PRO A 242 -19.02 6.97 2.50
N GLU A 243 -18.60 7.74 3.50
CA GLU A 243 -18.20 9.14 3.35
C GLU A 243 -16.98 9.29 2.44
N ASP A 244 -16.04 8.35 2.48
CA ASP A 244 -14.84 8.36 1.64
C ASP A 244 -15.16 8.15 0.16
N VAL A 245 -16.25 7.42 -0.14
CA VAL A 245 -16.76 7.31 -1.52
C VAL A 245 -17.23 8.67 -2.05
N ALA A 246 -17.85 9.49 -1.19
CA ALA A 246 -18.24 10.85 -1.58
C ALA A 246 -17.01 11.74 -1.80
N LYS A 247 -16.00 11.66 -0.91
CA LYS A 247 -14.72 12.35 -1.07
C LYS A 247 -14.02 11.93 -2.36
N ALA A 248 -13.92 10.63 -2.63
CA ALA A 248 -13.30 10.06 -3.83
C ALA A 248 -13.97 10.57 -5.12
N ASN A 249 -15.31 10.64 -5.17
CA ASN A 249 -16.02 11.22 -6.30
C ASN A 249 -15.73 12.72 -6.50
N ALA A 250 -15.60 13.49 -5.42
CA ALA A 250 -15.24 14.91 -5.49
C ALA A 250 -13.78 15.10 -5.96
N LEU A 251 -12.87 14.23 -5.51
CA LEU A 251 -11.45 14.24 -5.91
C LEU A 251 -11.25 13.95 -7.40
N MET A 252 -12.18 13.27 -8.07
CA MET A 252 -12.05 12.94 -9.48
C MET A 252 -11.84 14.16 -10.37
N ALA A 253 -12.41 15.33 -10.04
CA ALA A 253 -12.19 16.55 -10.79
C ALA A 253 -10.74 17.05 -10.72
N ALA A 254 -10.05 16.80 -9.61
CA ALA A 254 -8.64 17.17 -9.43
C ALA A 254 -7.68 16.16 -10.05
N LEU A 255 -8.09 14.88 -10.16
CA LEU A 255 -7.28 13.80 -10.74
C LEU A 255 -7.28 13.78 -12.27
N THR A 256 -8.23 14.47 -12.90
CA THR A 256 -8.36 14.56 -14.37
C THR A 256 -7.97 15.92 -14.94
N ALA A 257 -7.59 16.88 -14.08
CA ALA A 257 -7.15 18.22 -14.44
C ALA A 257 -5.64 18.26 -14.74
#